data_AF-A0A947DAQ9-F1
#
_entry.id   AF-A0A947DAQ9-F1
#
_cell.length_a   1.000
_cell.length_b   1.000
_cell.length_c   1.000
_cell.angle_alpha   90.00
_cell.angle_beta   90.00
_cell.angle_gamma   90.00
#
_symmetry.space_group_name_H-M   'P 1'
#
loop_
_entity.id
_entity.type
_entity.pdbx_description
1 polymer ?
#
loop_
_entity_poly.entity_id
_entity_poly.type
_entity_poly.pdbx_seq_one_letter_code
_entity_poly.pdbx_strand_id
1 'polypeptide(L)'
;MKLANPLQYPLAVLAGGLFLVGGVRLVRLPNVVAIPVAVAIATAGATVLQSRGPETVELTNKAINREFQQVRQQAVALGTRADELHEEATKLLTASDQMELLGVVQYACDRTQELPQKIDQLAQRMDGNDALLSVDELNHQLKQAEAKVRHSKGVAQEQWGKLANSLKRNIALAQHGEDARQAQLANLSTLIAESGGVLQQLQNKLRTADLTSSVAADELRDLSDEFKGFQENVDVLIA
;
A
#
# COMPACT_ATOMS: atom_id res chain seq x y z
N MET A 1 30.36 -2.79 20.11
CA MET A 1 29.09 -2.94 20.86
C MET A 1 28.43 -1.57 20.93
N LYS A 2 27.25 -1.39 20.30
CA LYS A 2 26.48 -0.12 20.38
C LYS A 2 25.58 -0.20 21.61
N LEU A 3 25.75 0.71 22.57
CA LEU A 3 24.84 0.82 23.71
C LEU A 3 23.51 1.40 23.23
N ALA A 4 22.40 0.67 23.45
CA ALA A 4 21.06 1.11 23.11
C ALA A 4 20.57 2.18 24.11
N ASN A 5 19.88 3.21 23.61
CA ASN A 5 19.37 4.32 24.42
C ASN A 5 18.09 3.89 25.17
N PRO A 6 18.10 3.82 26.52
CA PRO A 6 16.98 3.30 27.31
C PRO A 6 15.71 4.17 27.26
N LEU A 7 15.82 5.42 26.79
CA LEU A 7 14.68 6.33 26.63
C LEU A 7 13.73 5.91 25.48
N GLN A 8 14.16 5.02 24.59
CA GLN A 8 13.34 4.51 23.48
C GLN A 8 12.49 3.29 23.86
N TYR A 9 12.64 2.74 25.06
CA TYR A 9 11.94 1.52 25.52
C TYR A 9 11.15 1.80 26.80
N PRO A 10 9.86 2.20 26.70
CA PRO A 10 9.06 2.61 27.86
C PRO A 10 8.89 1.51 28.91
N LEU A 11 8.91 0.23 28.51
CA LEU A 11 8.89 -0.91 29.44
C LEU A 11 10.21 -1.07 30.23
N ALA A 12 11.37 -0.73 29.63
CA ALA A 12 12.66 -0.74 30.32
C ALA A 12 12.76 0.41 31.34
N VAL A 13 12.17 1.56 31.01
CA VAL A 13 12.01 2.70 31.94
C VAL A 13 11.09 2.32 33.10
N LEU A 14 10.02 1.57 32.85
CA LEU A 14 9.09 1.08 33.89
C LEU A 14 9.77 0.07 34.83
N ALA A 15 10.53 -0.88 34.28
CA ALA A 15 11.31 -1.85 35.07
C ALA A 15 12.42 -1.17 35.89
N GLY A 16 13.13 -0.19 35.32
CA GLY A 16 14.10 0.63 36.03
C GLY A 16 13.46 1.47 37.15
N GLY A 17 12.28 2.04 36.91
CA GLY A 17 11.50 2.79 37.89
C GLY A 17 11.00 1.93 39.05
N LEU A 18 10.50 0.73 38.78
CA LEU A 18 10.10 -0.25 39.82
C LEU A 18 11.28 -0.67 40.70
N PHE A 19 12.47 -0.86 40.11
CA PHE A 19 13.67 -1.20 40.85
C PHE A 19 14.18 -0.03 41.72
N LEU A 20 14.05 1.21 41.23
CA LEU A 20 14.44 2.42 41.97
C LEU A 20 13.52 2.66 43.18
N VAL A 21 12.21 2.49 43.00
CA VAL A 21 11.23 2.62 44.09
C VAL A 21 11.35 1.46 45.09
N GLY A 22 11.55 0.22 44.62
CA GLY A 22 11.77 -0.95 45.48
C GLY A 22 13.09 -0.90 46.24
N GLY A 23 14.20 -0.60 45.57
CA GLY A 23 15.55 -0.61 46.16
C GLY A 23 15.79 0.49 47.19
N VAL A 24 15.25 1.70 46.95
CA VAL A 24 15.41 2.82 47.90
C VAL A 24 14.48 2.67 49.12
N ARG A 25 13.28 2.11 48.94
CA ARG A 25 12.25 2.09 50.00
C ARG A 25 12.20 0.81 50.83
N LEU A 26 12.49 -0.37 50.26
CA LEU A 26 12.52 -1.65 50.99
C LEU A 26 13.91 -2.03 51.50
N VAL A 27 14.98 -1.65 50.80
CA VAL A 27 16.36 -2.10 51.12
C VAL A 27 17.25 -0.96 51.67
N ARG A 28 16.75 0.29 51.72
CA ARG A 28 17.48 1.48 52.24
C ARG A 28 18.90 1.63 51.67
N LEU A 29 19.06 1.38 50.37
CA LEU A 29 20.34 1.58 49.70
C LEU A 29 20.65 3.09 49.56
N PRO A 30 21.88 3.55 49.85
CA PRO A 30 22.26 4.94 49.68
C PRO A 30 22.15 5.37 48.22
N ASN A 31 21.58 6.56 47.98
CA ASN A 31 21.25 7.08 46.64
C ASN A 31 22.43 7.07 45.65
N VAL A 32 23.67 7.15 46.16
CA VAL A 32 24.90 7.14 45.37
C VAL A 32 25.15 5.80 44.66
N VAL A 33 24.63 4.69 45.21
CA VAL A 33 24.78 3.33 44.65
C VAL A 33 23.53 2.92 43.86
N ALA A 34 22.34 3.37 44.28
CA ALA A 34 21.08 2.99 43.65
C ALA A 34 20.96 3.50 42.19
N ILE A 35 21.42 4.72 41.92
CA ILE A 35 21.32 5.36 40.59
C ILE A 35 22.15 4.62 39.53
N PRO A 36 23.46 4.36 39.72
CA PRO A 36 24.26 3.67 38.70
C PRO A 36 23.83 2.20 38.48
N VAL A 37 23.36 1.51 39.52
CA VAL A 37 22.85 0.13 39.39
C VAL A 37 21.53 0.09 38.61
N ALA A 38 20.63 1.06 38.81
CA ALA A 38 19.40 1.16 38.02
C ALA A 38 19.69 1.42 36.53
N VAL A 39 20.69 2.25 36.23
CA VAL A 39 21.16 2.47 34.85
C VAL A 39 21.76 1.20 34.25
N ALA A 40 22.53 0.44 35.02
CA ALA A 40 23.10 -0.84 34.57
C ALA A 40 22.01 -1.90 34.30
N ILE A 41 20.99 -1.99 35.15
CA ILE A 41 19.87 -2.94 34.97
C ILE A 41 18.98 -2.51 33.79
N ALA A 42 18.72 -1.21 33.63
CA ALA A 42 17.94 -0.70 32.50
C ALA A 42 18.65 -0.93 31.16
N THR A 43 19.97 -0.74 31.11
CA THR A 43 20.77 -1.00 29.92
C THR A 43 20.87 -2.50 29.61
N ALA A 44 21.14 -3.34 30.63
CA ALA A 44 21.16 -4.80 30.46
C ALA A 44 19.79 -5.35 30.04
N GLY A 45 18.71 -4.88 30.66
CA GLY A 45 17.33 -5.23 30.31
C GLY A 45 16.96 -4.81 28.89
N ALA A 46 17.37 -3.61 28.45
CA ALA A 46 17.15 -3.15 27.08
C ALA A 46 17.90 -4.01 26.06
N THR A 47 19.13 -4.47 26.34
CA THR A 47 19.84 -5.42 25.46
C THR A 47 19.19 -6.80 25.40
N VAL A 48 18.63 -7.30 26.50
CA VAL A 48 17.92 -8.59 26.51
C VAL A 48 16.56 -8.46 25.78
N LEU A 49 15.84 -7.35 25.95
CA LEU A 49 14.61 -7.06 25.22
C LEU A 49 14.87 -6.82 23.73
N GLN A 50 16.01 -6.23 23.37
CA GLN A 50 16.45 -6.08 21.98
C GLN A 50 16.81 -7.44 21.35
N SER A 51 17.26 -8.41 22.15
CA SER A 51 17.59 -9.78 21.69
C SER A 51 16.37 -10.71 21.56
N ARG A 52 15.21 -10.33 22.10
CA ARG A 52 13.93 -11.04 21.96
C ARG A 52 12.94 -10.12 21.25
N GLY A 53 12.84 -10.26 19.92
CA GLY A 53 12.10 -9.36 19.02
C GLY A 53 10.79 -8.82 19.61
N PRO A 54 10.50 -7.52 19.43
CA PRO A 54 9.50 -6.82 20.23
C PRO A 54 8.08 -7.16 19.77
N GLU A 55 7.15 -7.31 20.73
CA GLU A 55 5.70 -7.44 20.53
C GLU A 55 5.10 -6.37 19.60
N THR A 56 5.76 -5.22 19.43
CA THR A 56 5.36 -4.18 18.48
C THR A 56 5.41 -4.64 17.03
N VAL A 57 6.36 -5.51 16.67
CA VAL A 57 6.44 -6.09 15.31
C VAL A 57 5.26 -7.02 15.04
N GLU A 58 4.84 -7.81 16.04
CA GLU A 58 3.65 -8.65 15.91
C GLU A 58 2.35 -7.84 15.74
N LEU A 59 2.20 -6.72 16.47
CA LEU A 59 1.02 -5.86 16.36
C LEU A 59 0.97 -5.14 15.01
N THR A 60 2.11 -4.62 14.53
CA THR A 60 2.23 -3.99 13.21
C THR A 60 1.97 -4.99 12.08
N ASN A 61 2.54 -6.20 12.16
CA ASN A 61 2.29 -7.25 11.17
C ASN A 61 0.81 -7.68 11.17
N LYS A 62 0.14 -7.75 12.34
CA LYS A 62 -1.30 -8.01 12.41
C LYS A 62 -2.14 -6.90 11.77
N ALA A 63 -1.75 -5.63 11.97
CA ALA A 63 -2.45 -4.49 11.35
C ALA A 63 -2.28 -4.49 9.83
N ILE A 64 -1.05 -4.69 9.34
CA ILE A 64 -0.75 -4.79 7.91
C ILE A 64 -1.50 -5.96 7.26
N ASN A 65 -1.54 -7.12 7.93
CA ASN A 65 -2.30 -8.27 7.42
C ASN A 65 -3.81 -7.98 7.32
N ARG A 66 -4.38 -7.19 8.24
CA ARG A 66 -5.79 -6.78 8.15
C ARG A 66 -6.03 -5.82 6.99
N GLU A 67 -5.19 -4.79 6.85
CA GLU A 67 -5.27 -3.86 5.72
C GLU A 67 -5.12 -4.61 4.39
N PHE A 68 -4.26 -5.63 4.36
CA PHE A 68 -4.02 -6.43 3.17
C PHE A 68 -5.25 -7.26 2.80
N GLN A 69 -5.89 -7.90 3.78
CA GLN A 69 -7.16 -8.60 3.56
C GLN A 69 -8.26 -7.67 3.07
N GLN A 70 -8.31 -6.42 3.55
CA GLN A 70 -9.27 -5.42 3.07
C GLN A 70 -8.99 -5.05 1.62
N VAL A 71 -7.74 -4.76 1.27
CA VAL A 71 -7.32 -4.42 -0.11
C VAL A 71 -7.60 -5.58 -1.06
N ARG A 72 -7.36 -6.82 -0.62
CA ARG A 72 -7.72 -8.04 -1.35
C ARG A 72 -9.24 -8.15 -1.58
N GLN A 73 -10.06 -7.91 -0.56
CA GLN A 73 -11.51 -7.94 -0.70
C GLN A 73 -12.02 -6.87 -1.68
N GLN A 74 -11.45 -5.67 -1.63
CA GLN A 74 -11.76 -4.59 -2.57
C GLN A 74 -11.40 -4.99 -4.01
N ALA A 75 -10.23 -5.61 -4.20
CA ALA A 75 -9.80 -6.12 -5.51
C ALA A 75 -10.71 -7.22 -6.05
N VAL A 76 -11.13 -8.17 -5.20
CA VAL A 76 -12.07 -9.23 -5.60
C VAL A 76 -13.40 -8.62 -6.02
N ALA A 77 -13.94 -7.68 -5.23
CA ALA A 77 -15.18 -6.99 -5.56
C ALA A 77 -15.05 -6.20 -6.88
N LEU A 78 -13.89 -5.58 -7.13
CA LEU A 78 -13.61 -4.88 -8.37
C LEU A 78 -13.54 -5.85 -9.56
N GLY A 79 -12.90 -7.00 -9.40
CA GLY A 79 -12.85 -8.07 -10.40
C GLY A 79 -14.24 -8.57 -10.77
N THR A 80 -15.10 -8.86 -9.79
CA THR A 80 -16.49 -9.28 -10.07
C THR A 80 -17.27 -8.22 -10.85
N ARG A 81 -17.09 -6.92 -10.52
CA ARG A 81 -17.74 -5.84 -11.28
C ARG A 81 -17.17 -5.70 -12.69
N ALA A 82 -15.89 -5.99 -12.89
CA ALA A 82 -15.26 -6.02 -14.20
C ALA A 82 -15.83 -7.15 -15.08
N ASP A 83 -16.15 -8.31 -14.50
CA ASP A 83 -16.83 -9.41 -15.20
C ASP A 83 -18.23 -8.97 -15.67
N GLU A 84 -19.01 -8.38 -14.77
CA GLU A 84 -20.34 -7.84 -15.10
C GLU A 84 -20.26 -6.80 -16.22
N LEU A 85 -19.30 -5.87 -16.12
CA LEU A 85 -19.06 -4.86 -17.15
C LEU A 85 -18.64 -5.50 -18.48
N HIS A 86 -17.78 -6.51 -18.46
CA HIS A 86 -17.32 -7.21 -19.65
C HIS A 86 -18.48 -7.88 -20.40
N GLU A 87 -19.36 -8.58 -19.67
CA GLU A 87 -20.54 -9.21 -20.27
C GLU A 87 -21.51 -8.19 -20.87
N GLU A 88 -21.73 -7.07 -20.17
CA GLU A 88 -22.60 -6.00 -20.64
C GLU A 88 -22.02 -5.27 -21.86
N ALA A 89 -20.73 -4.90 -21.79
CA ALA A 89 -20.02 -4.26 -22.89
C ALA A 89 -20.04 -5.15 -24.13
N THR A 90 -19.81 -6.47 -23.97
CA THR A 90 -19.88 -7.42 -25.09
C THR A 90 -21.25 -7.42 -25.75
N LYS A 91 -22.35 -7.39 -24.98
CA LYS A 91 -23.72 -7.35 -25.53
C LYS A 91 -24.00 -6.02 -26.24
N LEU A 92 -23.67 -4.89 -25.62
CA LEU A 92 -24.04 -3.56 -26.08
C LEU A 92 -23.14 -3.06 -27.24
N LEU A 93 -21.83 -3.28 -27.14
CA LEU A 93 -20.86 -2.78 -28.13
C LEU A 93 -20.80 -3.63 -29.40
N THR A 94 -21.11 -4.94 -29.30
CA THR A 94 -21.30 -5.78 -30.50
C THR A 94 -22.56 -5.37 -31.25
N ALA A 95 -23.62 -4.95 -30.55
CA ALA A 95 -24.87 -4.51 -31.16
C ALA A 95 -24.76 -3.12 -31.83
N SER A 96 -23.79 -2.30 -31.41
CA SER A 96 -23.54 -0.95 -31.93
C SER A 96 -22.34 -0.85 -32.88
N ASP A 97 -21.79 -1.99 -33.34
CA ASP A 97 -20.61 -2.08 -34.21
C ASP A 97 -19.34 -1.41 -33.66
N GLN A 98 -19.27 -1.15 -32.35
CA GLN A 98 -18.13 -0.51 -31.69
C GLN A 98 -17.08 -1.53 -31.20
N MET A 99 -16.55 -2.31 -32.14
CA MET A 99 -15.58 -3.40 -31.84
C MET A 99 -14.26 -2.91 -31.24
N GLU A 100 -13.81 -1.68 -31.58
CA GLU A 100 -12.57 -1.11 -31.04
C GLU A 100 -12.71 -0.79 -29.55
N LEU A 101 -13.81 -0.14 -29.17
CA LEU A 101 -14.10 0.19 -27.77
C LEU A 101 -14.27 -1.08 -26.93
N LEU A 102 -14.90 -2.11 -27.50
CA LEU A 102 -15.03 -3.41 -26.87
C LEU A 102 -13.65 -3.99 -26.51
N GLY A 103 -12.68 -3.95 -27.44
CA GLY A 103 -11.34 -4.45 -27.18
C GLY A 103 -10.62 -3.73 -26.02
N VAL A 104 -10.79 -2.41 -25.90
CA VAL A 104 -10.19 -1.64 -24.80
C VAL A 104 -10.84 -1.99 -23.46
N VAL A 105 -12.18 -2.06 -23.41
CA VAL A 105 -12.92 -2.43 -22.19
C VAL A 105 -12.59 -3.86 -21.76
N GLN A 106 -12.56 -4.81 -22.70
CA GLN A 106 -12.22 -6.21 -22.43
C GLN A 106 -10.81 -6.34 -21.84
N TYR A 107 -9.81 -5.72 -22.48
CA TYR A 107 -8.44 -5.72 -21.97
C TYR A 107 -8.37 -5.21 -20.53
N ALA A 108 -9.09 -4.13 -20.23
CA ALA A 108 -9.09 -3.57 -18.90
C ALA A 108 -9.85 -4.48 -17.90
N CYS A 109 -10.97 -5.08 -18.27
CA CYS A 109 -11.66 -6.03 -17.39
C CYS A 109 -10.77 -7.24 -17.05
N ASP A 110 -10.10 -7.82 -18.04
CA ASP A 110 -9.22 -8.97 -17.87
C ASP A 110 -8.06 -8.65 -16.90
N ARG A 111 -7.45 -7.46 -17.05
CA ARG A 111 -6.39 -7.00 -16.13
C ARG A 111 -6.88 -6.80 -14.69
N THR A 112 -8.13 -6.43 -14.52
CA THR A 112 -8.74 -6.26 -13.20
C THR A 112 -8.99 -7.60 -12.51
N GLN A 113 -9.28 -8.66 -13.28
CA GLN A 113 -9.41 -10.02 -12.75
C GLN A 113 -8.09 -10.57 -12.21
N GLU A 114 -6.94 -10.16 -12.77
CA GLU A 114 -5.61 -10.56 -12.29
C GLU A 114 -5.22 -9.90 -10.96
N LEU A 115 -5.86 -8.78 -10.61
CA LEU A 115 -5.47 -7.89 -9.53
C LEU A 115 -5.50 -8.54 -8.14
N PRO A 116 -6.51 -9.37 -7.75
CA PRO A 116 -6.49 -10.11 -6.50
C PRO A 116 -5.28 -11.05 -6.37
N GLN A 117 -4.91 -11.74 -7.45
CA GLN A 117 -3.78 -12.67 -7.43
C GLN A 117 -2.44 -11.92 -7.32
N LYS A 118 -2.30 -10.80 -8.03
CA LYS A 118 -1.13 -9.91 -7.93
C LYS A 118 -0.98 -9.35 -6.51
N ILE A 119 -2.08 -8.95 -5.89
CA ILE A 119 -2.11 -8.57 -4.48
C ILE A 119 -1.61 -9.73 -3.63
N ASP A 120 -2.19 -10.92 -3.73
CA ASP A 120 -1.77 -12.10 -2.95
C ASP A 120 -0.26 -12.38 -3.07
N GLN A 121 0.32 -12.23 -4.27
CA GLN A 121 1.77 -12.31 -4.50
C GLN A 121 2.56 -11.18 -3.80
N LEU A 122 2.01 -9.96 -3.75
CA LEU A 122 2.58 -8.86 -2.97
C LEU A 122 2.58 -9.16 -1.47
N ALA A 123 1.50 -9.73 -0.90
CA ALA A 123 1.51 -10.13 0.53
C ALA A 123 2.59 -11.15 0.83
N GLN A 124 2.68 -12.20 0.02
CA GLN A 124 3.67 -13.26 0.22
C GLN A 124 5.08 -12.68 0.18
N ARG A 125 5.30 -11.69 -0.69
CA ARG A 125 6.55 -10.94 -0.76
C ARG A 125 6.78 -10.08 0.49
N MET A 126 5.76 -9.37 0.98
CA MET A 126 5.89 -8.50 2.16
C MET A 126 6.01 -9.24 3.50
N ASP A 127 5.58 -10.49 3.57
CA ASP A 127 5.65 -11.36 4.77
C ASP A 127 7.00 -12.10 4.87
N GLY A 128 7.73 -12.22 3.75
CA GLY A 128 9.12 -12.65 3.74
C GLY A 128 10.03 -11.57 4.32
N ASN A 129 10.99 -11.94 5.17
CA ASN A 129 12.05 -11.05 5.69
C ASN A 129 12.94 -10.41 4.60
N ASP A 130 12.71 -10.74 3.32
CA ASP A 130 13.39 -10.12 2.20
C ASP A 130 12.83 -8.72 1.95
N ALA A 131 13.75 -7.79 1.71
CA ALA A 131 13.55 -6.37 1.54
C ALA A 131 12.72 -6.05 0.27
N LEU A 132 11.46 -6.46 0.26
CA LEU A 132 10.54 -6.37 -0.87
C LEU A 132 9.91 -4.99 -1.04
N LEU A 133 10.23 -4.08 -0.12
CA LEU A 133 10.20 -2.63 -0.31
C LEU A 133 11.57 -2.02 0.03
N SER A 134 12.64 -2.64 -0.47
CA SER A 134 13.95 -2.00 -0.40
C SER A 134 13.84 -0.61 -1.02
N VAL A 135 14.63 0.32 -0.49
CA VAL A 135 14.72 1.67 -1.05
C VAL A 135 15.06 1.60 -2.55
N ASP A 136 15.79 0.57 -2.99
CA ASP A 136 16.12 0.35 -4.40
C ASP A 136 14.91 -0.01 -5.26
N GLU A 137 14.02 -0.91 -4.78
CA GLU A 137 12.79 -1.27 -5.50
C GLU A 137 11.84 -0.06 -5.60
N LEU A 138 11.65 0.66 -4.49
CA LEU A 138 10.83 1.88 -4.48
C LEU A 138 11.40 2.95 -5.44
N ASN A 139 12.73 3.08 -5.54
CA ASN A 139 13.38 3.96 -6.50
C ASN A 139 13.18 3.50 -7.95
N HIS A 140 13.17 2.18 -8.20
CA HIS A 140 12.88 1.62 -9.52
C HIS A 140 11.44 1.94 -9.94
N GLN A 141 10.47 1.70 -9.05
CA GLN A 141 9.06 2.07 -9.26
C GLN A 141 8.90 3.58 -9.49
N LEU A 142 9.62 4.42 -8.73
CA LEU A 142 9.59 5.86 -8.92
C LEU A 142 10.10 6.27 -10.30
N LYS A 143 11.21 5.70 -10.78
CA LYS A 143 11.74 6.00 -12.12
C LYS A 143 10.74 5.65 -13.21
N GLN A 144 10.04 4.52 -13.10
CA GLN A 144 8.99 4.13 -14.03
C GLN A 144 7.82 5.12 -14.01
N ALA A 145 7.34 5.49 -12.82
CA ALA A 145 6.26 6.48 -12.67
C ALA A 145 6.67 7.85 -13.24
N GLU A 146 7.88 8.35 -12.95
CA GLU A 146 8.39 9.62 -13.48
C GLU A 146 8.57 9.59 -15.00
N ALA A 147 9.01 8.46 -15.55
CA ALA A 147 9.08 8.27 -17.00
C ALA A 147 7.66 8.37 -17.61
N LYS A 148 6.67 7.74 -17.01
CA LYS A 148 5.26 7.81 -17.46
C LYS A 148 4.69 9.23 -17.35
N VAL A 149 4.94 9.95 -16.26
CA VAL A 149 4.55 11.38 -16.13
C VAL A 149 5.04 12.23 -17.31
N ARG A 150 6.25 11.99 -17.82
CA ARG A 150 6.81 12.76 -18.93
C ARG A 150 6.19 12.44 -20.29
N HIS A 151 5.67 11.23 -20.47
CA HIS A 151 5.12 10.76 -21.74
C HIS A 151 3.58 10.79 -21.79
N SER A 152 2.92 10.92 -20.64
CA SER A 152 1.48 11.05 -20.52
C SER A 152 1.02 12.51 -20.54
N LYS A 153 -0.26 12.74 -20.85
CA LYS A 153 -0.92 14.04 -20.83
C LYS A 153 -2.27 13.94 -20.12
N GLY A 154 -2.80 15.07 -19.67
CA GLY A 154 -4.14 15.15 -19.08
C GLY A 154 -4.26 14.34 -17.78
N VAL A 155 -5.38 13.62 -17.63
CA VAL A 155 -5.72 12.85 -16.42
C VAL A 155 -4.67 11.78 -16.11
N ALA A 156 -4.17 11.07 -17.12
CA ALA A 156 -3.12 10.08 -16.95
C ALA A 156 -1.84 10.68 -16.35
N GLN A 157 -1.44 11.89 -16.79
CA GLN A 157 -0.28 12.59 -16.22
C GLN A 157 -0.48 12.93 -14.74
N GLU A 158 -1.68 13.36 -14.36
CA GLU A 158 -2.02 13.65 -12.97
C GLU A 158 -1.94 12.40 -12.10
N GLN A 159 -2.50 11.28 -12.57
CA GLN A 159 -2.48 9.99 -11.87
C GLN A 159 -1.05 9.49 -11.65
N TRP A 160 -0.22 9.48 -12.71
CA TRP A 160 1.20 9.14 -12.61
C TRP A 160 1.96 10.09 -11.68
N GLY A 161 1.58 11.38 -11.66
CA GLY A 161 2.15 12.37 -10.76
C GLY A 161 1.82 12.10 -9.29
N LYS A 162 0.56 11.75 -8.98
CA LYS A 162 0.14 11.32 -7.64
C LYS A 162 0.90 10.07 -7.20
N LEU A 163 1.04 9.08 -8.08
CA LEU A 163 1.82 7.87 -7.81
C LEU A 163 3.29 8.19 -7.52
N ALA A 164 3.95 8.97 -8.38
CA ALA A 164 5.34 9.36 -8.19
C ALA A 164 5.57 10.13 -6.88
N ASN A 165 4.65 11.04 -6.53
CA ASN A 165 4.70 11.75 -5.26
C ASN A 165 4.50 10.82 -4.05
N SER A 166 3.63 9.81 -4.17
CA SER A 166 3.44 8.78 -3.14
C SER A 166 4.70 7.94 -2.95
N LEU A 167 5.31 7.47 -4.04
CA LEU A 167 6.56 6.73 -4.02
C LEU A 167 7.70 7.52 -3.39
N LYS A 168 7.83 8.82 -3.72
CA LYS A 168 8.82 9.72 -3.07
C LYS A 168 8.64 9.78 -1.56
N ARG A 169 7.41 9.89 -1.07
CA ARG A 169 7.12 9.86 0.36
C ARG A 169 7.48 8.50 0.95
N ASN A 170 7.09 7.41 0.32
CA ASN A 170 7.37 6.05 0.81
C ASN A 170 8.88 5.76 0.87
N ILE A 171 9.66 6.25 -0.10
CA ILE A 171 11.13 6.19 -0.07
C ILE A 171 11.69 6.94 1.14
N ALA A 172 11.20 8.15 1.41
CA ALA A 172 11.64 8.91 2.58
C ALA A 172 11.32 8.18 3.89
N LEU A 173 10.13 7.60 4.02
CA LEU A 173 9.74 6.78 5.17
C LEU A 173 10.69 5.58 5.34
N ALA A 174 10.94 4.83 4.26
CA ALA A 174 11.84 3.67 4.27
C ALA A 174 13.29 4.05 4.64
N GLN A 175 13.78 5.19 4.16
CA GLN A 175 15.12 5.70 4.49
C GLN A 175 15.25 6.11 5.97
N HIS A 176 14.15 6.54 6.60
CA HIS A 176 14.10 6.86 8.03
C HIS A 176 13.80 5.64 8.92
N GLY A 177 13.66 4.44 8.34
CA GLY A 177 13.31 3.22 9.06
C GLY A 177 11.85 3.16 9.50
N GLU A 178 11.00 4.00 8.92
CA GLU A 178 9.54 3.98 9.10
C GLU A 178 8.90 2.97 8.13
N ASP A 179 7.71 2.47 8.48
CA ASP A 179 7.08 1.38 7.74
C ASP A 179 6.40 1.87 6.46
N ALA A 180 7.15 1.88 5.36
CA ALA A 180 6.66 2.23 4.02
C ALA A 180 5.56 1.27 3.50
N ARG A 181 5.44 0.06 4.08
CA ARG A 181 4.43 -0.93 3.68
C ARG A 181 3.01 -0.42 3.86
N GLN A 182 2.75 0.24 4.99
CA GLN A 182 1.43 0.78 5.29
C GLN A 182 1.04 1.89 4.31
N ALA A 183 1.97 2.79 3.99
CA ALA A 183 1.73 3.88 3.05
C ALA A 183 1.49 3.35 1.62
N GLN A 184 2.21 2.30 1.21
CA GLN A 184 2.01 1.65 -0.09
C GLN A 184 0.67 0.93 -0.19
N LEU A 185 0.27 0.23 0.88
CA LEU A 185 -1.00 -0.47 0.93
C LEU A 185 -2.19 0.50 0.94
N ALA A 186 -2.07 1.63 1.64
CA ALA A 186 -3.04 2.73 1.56
C ALA A 186 -3.14 3.30 0.13
N ASN A 187 -1.99 3.52 -0.53
CA ASN A 187 -1.97 3.99 -1.91
C ASN A 187 -2.63 3.00 -2.88
N LEU A 188 -2.40 1.70 -2.69
CA LEU A 188 -3.04 0.63 -3.47
C LEU A 188 -4.55 0.59 -3.21
N SER A 189 -4.98 0.71 -1.96
CA SER A 189 -6.41 0.80 -1.59
C SER A 189 -7.10 1.97 -2.29
N THR A 190 -6.47 3.15 -2.29
CA THR A 190 -6.97 4.33 -3.01
C THR A 190 -7.09 4.08 -4.51
N LEU A 191 -6.06 3.53 -5.14
CA LEU A 191 -6.08 3.24 -6.58
C LEU A 191 -7.19 2.25 -6.96
N ILE A 192 -7.41 1.20 -6.15
CA ILE A 192 -8.50 0.22 -6.37
C ILE A 192 -9.86 0.88 -6.22
N ALA A 193 -10.04 1.74 -5.22
CA ALA A 193 -11.28 2.49 -5.02
C ALA A 193 -11.56 3.46 -6.17
N GLU A 194 -10.55 4.21 -6.63
CA GLU A 194 -10.64 5.12 -7.78
C GLU A 194 -10.97 4.33 -9.07
N SER A 195 -10.32 3.19 -9.28
CA SER A 195 -10.61 2.25 -10.38
C SER A 195 -12.06 1.79 -10.37
N GLY A 196 -12.61 1.46 -9.19
CA GLY A 196 -14.01 1.11 -9.03
C GLY A 196 -14.98 2.24 -9.35
N GLY A 197 -14.57 3.49 -9.09
CA GLY A 197 -15.32 4.68 -9.50
C GLY A 197 -15.42 4.81 -11.02
N VAL A 198 -14.28 4.68 -11.73
CA VAL A 198 -14.27 4.75 -13.20
C VAL A 198 -15.04 3.59 -13.83
N LEU A 199 -14.89 2.38 -13.29
CA LEU A 199 -15.63 1.21 -13.76
C LEU A 199 -17.15 1.40 -13.63
N GLN A 200 -17.62 2.00 -12.54
CA GLN A 200 -19.04 2.35 -12.38
C GLN A 200 -19.49 3.39 -13.41
N GLN A 201 -18.64 4.38 -13.71
CA GLN A 201 -18.95 5.40 -14.72
C GLN A 201 -19.03 4.77 -16.12
N LEU A 202 -18.11 3.87 -16.46
CA LEU A 202 -18.15 3.08 -17.70
C LEU A 202 -19.46 2.30 -17.83
N GLN A 203 -19.85 1.56 -16.79
CA GLN A 203 -21.10 0.79 -16.80
C GLN A 203 -22.33 1.70 -16.98
N ASN A 204 -22.37 2.82 -16.25
CA ASN A 204 -23.48 3.77 -16.36
C ASN A 204 -23.57 4.39 -17.76
N LYS A 205 -22.43 4.76 -18.36
CA LYS A 205 -22.38 5.34 -19.70
C LYS A 205 -22.75 4.33 -20.77
N LEU A 206 -22.27 3.08 -20.69
CA LEU A 206 -22.66 2.02 -21.61
C LEU A 206 -24.18 1.79 -21.63
N ARG A 207 -24.83 1.84 -20.46
CA ARG A 207 -26.28 1.60 -20.33
C ARG A 207 -27.15 2.76 -20.78
N THR A 208 -26.67 4.00 -20.66
CA THR A 208 -27.51 5.20 -20.81
C THR A 208 -27.17 6.04 -22.03
N ALA A 209 -25.97 5.91 -22.58
CA ALA A 209 -25.54 6.72 -23.70
C ALA A 209 -26.03 6.13 -25.03
N ASP A 210 -26.30 7.02 -25.98
CA ASP A 210 -26.54 6.62 -27.36
C ASP A 210 -25.21 6.26 -28.01
N LEU A 211 -24.92 4.97 -28.11
CA LEU A 211 -23.71 4.41 -28.69
C LEU A 211 -23.59 4.66 -30.21
N THR A 212 -24.56 5.29 -30.86
CA THR A 212 -24.41 5.74 -32.24
C THR A 212 -23.84 7.17 -32.34
N SER A 213 -23.83 7.90 -31.22
CA SER A 213 -23.27 9.25 -31.13
C SER A 213 -21.76 9.22 -30.92
N SER A 214 -21.03 10.03 -31.68
CA SER A 214 -19.57 10.17 -31.54
C SER A 214 -19.17 10.69 -30.15
N VAL A 215 -20.00 11.54 -29.52
CA VAL A 215 -19.72 12.10 -28.19
C VAL A 215 -19.74 11.01 -27.12
N ALA A 216 -20.70 10.09 -27.18
CA ALA A 216 -20.81 8.99 -26.24
C ALA A 216 -19.65 7.99 -26.41
N ALA A 217 -19.25 7.73 -27.65
CA ALA A 217 -18.11 6.87 -27.95
C ALA A 217 -16.79 7.46 -27.45
N ASP A 218 -16.59 8.77 -27.60
CA ASP A 218 -15.39 9.47 -27.11
C ASP A 218 -15.33 9.47 -25.58
N GLU A 219 -16.44 9.76 -24.89
CA GLU A 219 -16.50 9.69 -23.42
C GLU A 219 -16.21 8.28 -22.88
N LEU A 220 -16.72 7.24 -23.55
CA LEU A 220 -16.42 5.85 -23.16
C LEU A 220 -14.95 5.49 -23.40
N ARG A 221 -14.35 6.02 -24.48
CA ARG A 221 -12.93 5.84 -24.76
C ARG A 221 -12.08 6.53 -23.69
N ASP A 222 -12.39 7.77 -23.33
CA ASP A 222 -11.69 8.51 -22.27
C ASP A 222 -11.76 7.78 -20.92
N LEU A 223 -12.93 7.30 -20.53
CA LEU A 223 -13.10 6.52 -19.30
C LEU A 223 -12.35 5.19 -19.34
N SER A 224 -12.28 4.54 -20.50
CA SER A 224 -11.55 3.28 -20.67
C SER A 224 -10.04 3.50 -20.58
N ASP A 225 -9.55 4.60 -21.17
CA ASP A 225 -8.14 5.02 -21.07
C ASP A 225 -7.77 5.41 -19.64
N GLU A 226 -8.67 6.08 -18.91
CA GLU A 226 -8.49 6.40 -17.50
C GLU A 226 -8.40 5.13 -16.65
N PHE A 227 -9.29 4.17 -16.88
CA PHE A 227 -9.29 2.88 -16.18
C PHE A 227 -8.01 2.07 -16.45
N LYS A 228 -7.55 2.06 -17.71
CA LYS A 228 -6.27 1.46 -18.09
C LYS A 228 -5.09 2.14 -17.38
N GLY A 229 -5.12 3.48 -17.24
CA GLY A 229 -4.10 4.23 -16.50
C GLY A 229 -3.98 3.78 -15.05
N PHE A 230 -5.10 3.53 -14.37
CA PHE A 230 -5.09 2.99 -13.02
C PHE A 230 -4.49 1.58 -12.93
N GLN A 231 -4.73 0.72 -13.91
CA GLN A 231 -4.15 -0.62 -13.94
C GLN A 231 -2.65 -0.59 -14.12
N GLU A 232 -2.15 0.28 -15.01
CA GLU A 232 -0.71 0.46 -15.19
C GLU A 232 -0.05 0.99 -13.90
N ASN A 233 -0.71 1.88 -13.16
CA ASN A 233 -0.24 2.34 -11.84
C ASN A 233 -0.14 1.20 -10.83
N VAL A 234 -1.15 0.33 -10.80
CA VAL A 234 -1.17 -0.86 -9.93
C VAL A 234 -0.06 -1.84 -10.31
N ASP A 235 0.15 -2.08 -11.61
CA ASP A 235 1.22 -2.93 -12.10
C ASP A 235 2.60 -2.43 -11.68
N VAL A 236 2.84 -1.12 -11.69
CA VAL A 236 4.12 -0.55 -11.19
C VAL A 236 4.29 -0.75 -9.70
N LEU A 237 3.22 -0.67 -8.90
CA LEU A 237 3.29 -0.87 -7.45
C LEU A 237 3.48 -2.33 -7.03
N ILE A 238 3.02 -3.25 -7.88
CA ILE A 238 3.07 -4.70 -7.64
C ILE A 238 4.19 -5.37 -8.45
N ALA A 239 4.91 -4.67 -9.33
CA ALA A 239 6.13 -5.18 -9.95
C ALA A 239 7.17 -5.47 -8.87
#